data_AF-X1FZT3-F1
#
_entry.id   AF-X1FZT3-F1
#
_cell.length_a   1.000
_cell.length_b   1.000
_cell.length_c   1.000
_cell.angle_alpha   90.00
_cell.angle_beta   90.00
_cell.angle_gamma   90.00
#
_symmetry.space_group_name_H-M   'P 1'
#
loop_
_entity.id
_entity.type
_entity.pdbx_description
1 polymer ?
#
loop_
_entity_poly.entity_id
_entity_poly.type
_entity_poly.pdbx_seq_one_letter_code
_entity_poly.pdbx_strand_id
1 'polypeptide(L)'
;MGEEAMRDKLAFVSFEPSNEHFTAFLPMEELISSDNDPELMLRKAAEVYEHSIVKMRNLVKEIQDFRDNRKLLPARKVWQLGDAIFELQHDLNNLSLQLDGLYDHLARDLGVKRKWLEKVIIFRRYLPDENAVPQSLNWGRCEKGTRRVAENLKRDYH
;
A
#
# COMPACT_ATOMS: atom_id res chain seq x y z
N MET A 1 -28.49 -28.09 -3.23
CA MET A 1 -28.22 -27.49 -1.90
C MET A 1 -26.93 -26.72 -2.06
N GLY A 2 -27.04 -25.39 -2.03
CA GLY A 2 -25.96 -24.48 -2.41
C GLY A 2 -24.98 -24.29 -1.26
N GLU A 3 -23.77 -24.81 -1.43
CA GLU A 3 -22.57 -24.24 -0.81
C GLU A 3 -22.04 -23.18 -1.78
N GLU A 4 -22.68 -22.02 -1.81
CA GLU A 4 -22.05 -20.83 -2.40
C GLU A 4 -21.19 -20.20 -1.30
N ALA A 5 -19.88 -20.29 -1.49
CA ALA A 5 -18.83 -19.77 -0.64
C ALA A 5 -19.23 -18.46 0.07
N MET A 6 -19.28 -18.49 1.41
CA MET A 6 -19.05 -17.29 2.21
C MET A 6 -17.68 -16.75 1.80
N ARG A 7 -17.65 -15.86 0.81
CA ARG A 7 -16.54 -14.92 0.66
C ARG A 7 -16.52 -14.15 1.97
N ASP A 8 -15.49 -14.33 2.79
CA ASP A 8 -15.26 -13.51 3.97
C ASP A 8 -15.44 -12.05 3.57
N LYS A 9 -16.53 -11.44 4.03
CA LYS A 9 -16.86 -10.06 3.67
C LYS A 9 -15.88 -9.19 4.43
N LEU A 10 -14.97 -8.54 3.70
CA LEU A 10 -14.02 -7.60 4.29
C LEU A 10 -14.76 -6.34 4.74
N ALA A 11 -14.62 -5.97 6.01
CA ALA A 11 -15.16 -4.72 6.55
C ALA A 11 -14.27 -3.53 6.15
N PHE A 12 -14.90 -2.42 5.80
CA PHE A 12 -14.18 -1.19 5.46
C PHE A 12 -13.73 -0.46 6.72
N VAL A 13 -12.43 -0.16 6.82
CA VAL A 13 -11.80 0.57 7.92
C VAL A 13 -11.18 1.88 7.42
N SER A 14 -11.35 2.94 8.19
CA SER A 14 -10.67 4.22 7.99
C SER A 14 -9.76 4.53 9.17
N PHE A 15 -8.71 5.31 8.93
CA PHE A 15 -7.77 5.74 9.96
C PHE A 15 -7.66 7.26 10.03
N GLU A 16 -7.65 7.83 11.23
CA GLU A 16 -7.32 9.23 11.42
C GLU A 16 -6.07 9.38 12.30
N PRO A 17 -5.18 10.32 11.96
CA PRO A 17 -4.04 10.62 12.82
C PRO A 17 -4.54 11.27 14.12
N SER A 18 -4.07 10.76 15.26
CA SER A 18 -4.31 11.29 16.59
C SER A 18 -2.96 11.47 17.28
N ASN A 19 -2.44 12.69 17.25
CA ASN A 19 -1.08 13.02 17.67
C ASN A 19 -0.01 12.22 16.90
N GLU A 20 0.65 11.26 17.57
CA GLU A 20 1.69 10.38 17.01
C GLU A 20 1.15 9.01 16.59
N HIS A 21 -0.12 8.72 16.87
CA HIS A 21 -0.75 7.42 16.60
C HIS A 21 -1.88 7.54 15.58
N PHE A 22 -2.48 6.39 15.26
CA PHE A 22 -3.68 6.32 14.42
C PHE A 22 -4.85 5.73 15.19
N THR A 23 -6.02 6.31 15.00
CA THR A 23 -7.30 5.73 15.48
C THR A 23 -7.99 5.08 14.29
N ALA A 24 -8.43 3.83 14.46
CA ALA A 24 -9.19 3.08 13.46
C ALA A 24 -10.71 3.28 13.67
N PHE A 25 -11.45 3.38 12.57
CA PHE A 25 -12.90 3.57 12.56
C PHE A 25 -13.56 2.57 11.61
N LEU A 26 -14.72 2.06 12.01
CA LEU A 26 -15.57 1.19 11.20
C LEU A 26 -16.98 1.79 11.10
N PRO A 27 -17.68 1.57 9.97
CA PRO A 27 -19.13 1.78 9.91
C PRO A 27 -19.84 0.93 10.96
N MET A 28 -20.88 1.49 11.58
CA MET A 28 -21.65 0.80 12.62
C MET A 28 -22.24 -0.53 12.14
N GLU A 29 -22.56 -0.62 10.86
CA GLU A 29 -23.13 -1.80 10.22
C GLU A 29 -22.16 -2.99 10.19
N GLU A 30 -20.85 -2.74 10.18
CA GLU A 30 -19.80 -3.78 10.19
C GLU A 30 -19.46 -4.24 11.63
N LEU A 31 -19.88 -3.50 12.66
CA LEU A 31 -19.70 -3.90 14.07
C LEU A 31 -20.73 -4.94 14.52
N ILE A 32 -21.88 -5.00 13.86
CA ILE A 32 -23.00 -5.88 14.22
C ILE A 32 -22.81 -7.31 13.68
N SER A 33 -21.87 -7.50 12.75
CA SER A 33 -21.67 -8.74 11.98
C SER A 33 -20.49 -9.61 12.44
N SER A 34 -19.66 -9.18 13.41
CA SER A 34 -18.48 -9.94 13.84
C SER A 34 -18.66 -10.60 15.20
N ASP A 35 -18.43 -11.92 15.30
CA ASP A 35 -18.29 -12.66 16.57
C ASP A 35 -17.02 -12.27 17.36
N ASN A 36 -16.17 -11.40 16.82
CA ASN A 36 -14.92 -10.94 17.43
C ASN A 36 -15.13 -9.66 18.25
N ASP A 37 -14.31 -9.47 19.28
CA ASP A 37 -14.19 -8.22 20.03
C ASP A 37 -13.77 -7.07 19.10
N PRO A 38 -14.68 -6.12 18.78
CA PRO A 38 -14.40 -5.07 17.82
C PRO A 38 -13.32 -4.10 18.28
N GLU A 39 -13.19 -3.87 19.60
CA GLU A 39 -12.17 -2.98 20.16
C GLU A 39 -10.78 -3.57 19.94
N LEU A 40 -10.62 -4.87 20.23
CA LEU A 40 -9.36 -5.57 19.99
C LEU A 40 -8.98 -5.58 18.50
N MET A 41 -9.96 -5.77 17.61
CA MET A 41 -9.74 -5.74 16.16
C MET A 41 -9.28 -4.36 15.69
N LEU A 42 -9.98 -3.29 16.10
CA LEU A 42 -9.63 -1.91 15.78
C LEU A 42 -8.23 -1.54 16.27
N ARG A 43 -7.86 -1.97 17.48
CA ARG A 43 -6.52 -1.73 18.02
C ARG A 43 -5.44 -2.40 17.18
N LYS A 44 -5.62 -3.68 16.81
CA LYS A 44 -4.70 -4.40 15.91
C LYS A 44 -4.61 -3.73 14.54
N ALA A 45 -5.72 -3.28 13.99
CA ALA A 45 -5.75 -2.59 12.71
C ALA A 45 -4.96 -1.27 12.77
N ALA A 46 -5.13 -0.50 13.84
CA ALA A 46 -4.37 0.73 14.07
C ALA A 46 -2.87 0.45 14.18
N GLU A 47 -2.47 -0.57 14.94
CA GLU A 47 -1.06 -1.00 15.05
C GLU A 47 -0.49 -1.37 13.69
N VAL A 48 -1.18 -2.20 12.90
CA VAL A 48 -0.76 -2.58 11.54
C VAL A 48 -0.57 -1.33 10.67
N TYR A 49 -1.57 -0.46 10.64
CA TYR A 49 -1.54 0.75 9.83
C TYR A 49 -0.38 1.68 10.24
N GLU A 50 -0.19 1.90 11.54
CA GLU A 50 0.90 2.73 12.08
C GLU A 50 2.28 2.21 11.68
N HIS A 51 2.54 0.92 11.89
CA HIS A 51 3.82 0.30 11.50
C HIS A 51 4.07 0.42 10.00
N SER A 52 3.05 0.17 9.18
CA SER A 52 3.16 0.31 7.72
C SER A 52 3.42 1.75 7.30
N ILE A 53 2.75 2.74 7.89
CA ILE A 53 2.97 4.17 7.59
C ILE A 53 4.38 4.59 7.97
N VAL A 54 4.91 4.15 9.12
CA VAL A 54 6.31 4.43 9.51
C VAL A 54 7.29 3.86 8.47
N LYS A 55 7.10 2.59 8.07
CA LYS A 55 7.92 1.96 7.01
C LYS A 55 7.86 2.74 5.70
N MET A 56 6.66 3.09 5.25
CA MET A 56 6.44 3.83 4.01
C MET A 56 7.01 5.25 4.06
N ARG A 57 6.91 5.95 5.20
CA ARG A 57 7.52 7.28 5.39
C ARG A 57 9.04 7.24 5.24
N ASN A 58 9.69 6.21 5.79
CA ASN A 58 11.13 6.01 5.62
C ASN A 58 11.50 5.81 4.13
N LEU A 59 10.75 4.98 3.40
CA LEU A 59 10.95 4.79 1.96
C LEU A 59 10.72 6.07 1.15
N VAL A 60 9.68 6.83 1.47
CA VAL A 60 9.40 8.14 0.85
C VAL A 60 10.53 9.12 1.11
N LYS A 61 11.07 9.17 2.33
CA LYS A 61 12.22 10.00 2.68
C LYS A 61 13.44 9.63 1.86
N GLU A 62 13.79 8.34 1.77
CA GLU A 62 14.90 7.88 0.92
C GLU A 62 14.69 8.27 -0.55
N ILE A 63 13.48 8.09 -1.09
CA ILE A 63 13.13 8.49 -2.46
C ILE A 63 13.32 10.00 -2.65
N GLN A 64 12.92 10.80 -1.66
CA GLN A 64 13.07 12.25 -1.69
C GLN A 64 14.55 12.67 -1.61
N ASP A 65 15.36 11.98 -0.81
CA ASP A 65 16.80 12.22 -0.74
C ASP A 65 17.49 12.00 -2.10
N PHE A 66 17.07 11.01 -2.90
CA PHE A 66 17.58 10.86 -4.27
C PHE A 66 17.25 12.10 -5.14
N ARG A 67 16.04 12.64 -5.01
CA ARG A 67 15.58 13.79 -5.80
C ARG A 67 16.31 15.07 -5.38
N ASP A 68 16.40 15.32 -4.09
CA ASP A 68 17.01 16.54 -3.54
C ASP A 68 18.51 16.59 -3.84
N ASN A 69 19.17 15.42 -3.81
CA ASN A 69 20.58 15.29 -4.18
C ASN A 69 20.82 15.14 -5.70
N ARG A 70 19.79 15.30 -6.53
CA ARG A 70 19.84 15.17 -8.01
C ARG A 70 20.45 13.84 -8.48
N LYS A 71 20.29 12.78 -7.70
CA LYS A 71 20.73 11.43 -8.02
C LYS A 71 19.66 10.72 -8.86
N LEU A 72 20.09 9.74 -9.66
CA LEU A 72 19.15 8.87 -10.37
C LEU A 72 18.41 8.01 -9.35
N LEU A 73 17.09 8.18 -9.27
CA LEU A 73 16.22 7.38 -8.41
C LEU A 73 16.13 5.93 -8.94
N PRO A 74 16.57 4.91 -8.19
CA PRO A 74 16.42 3.52 -8.61
C PRO A 74 14.95 3.12 -8.67
N ALA A 75 14.54 2.43 -9.74
CA ALA A 75 13.17 1.95 -9.88
C ALA A 75 12.79 0.96 -8.76
N ARG A 76 13.76 0.19 -8.25
CA ARG A 76 13.57 -0.72 -7.10
C ARG A 76 13.10 0.00 -5.83
N LYS A 77 13.59 1.23 -5.56
CA LYS A 77 13.13 2.00 -4.39
C LYS A 77 11.65 2.36 -4.49
N VAL A 78 11.20 2.70 -5.69
CA VAL A 78 9.78 2.96 -5.95
C VAL A 78 8.97 1.67 -5.87
N TRP A 79 9.51 0.56 -6.37
CA TRP A 79 8.89 -0.75 -6.24
C TRP A 79 8.71 -1.17 -4.77
N GLN A 80 9.73 -0.99 -3.93
CA GLN A 80 9.70 -1.31 -2.49
C GLN A 80 8.60 -0.53 -1.76
N LEU A 81 8.37 0.73 -2.11
CA LEU A 81 7.23 1.50 -1.60
C LEU A 81 5.90 0.88 -2.03
N GLY A 82 5.79 0.50 -3.30
CA GLY A 82 4.61 -0.20 -3.81
C GLY A 82 4.39 -1.53 -3.09
N ASP A 83 5.45 -2.25 -2.76
CA ASP A 83 5.35 -3.54 -2.08
C ASP A 83 4.88 -3.36 -0.63
N ALA A 84 5.43 -2.39 0.09
CA ALA A 84 4.97 -2.03 1.43
C ALA A 84 3.47 -1.63 1.48
N ILE A 85 2.95 -1.01 0.40
CA ILE A 85 1.51 -0.72 0.29
C ILE A 85 0.70 -2.01 0.18
N PHE A 86 1.16 -2.99 -0.60
CA PHE A 86 0.45 -4.25 -0.75
C PHE A 86 0.59 -5.16 0.48
N GLU A 87 1.72 -5.10 1.20
CA GLU A 87 1.86 -5.72 2.51
C GLU A 87 0.82 -5.17 3.50
N LEU A 88 0.66 -3.84 3.60
CA LEU A 88 -0.39 -3.22 4.42
C LEU A 88 -1.78 -3.75 4.04
N GLN A 89 -2.09 -3.82 2.75
CA GLN A 89 -3.38 -4.37 2.31
C GLN A 89 -3.54 -5.84 2.70
N HIS A 90 -2.47 -6.63 2.58
CA HIS A 90 -2.49 -8.04 2.98
C HIS A 90 -2.69 -8.20 4.49
N ASP A 91 -1.98 -7.43 5.30
CA ASP A 91 -2.07 -7.48 6.75
C ASP A 91 -3.46 -7.05 7.26
N LEU A 92 -4.06 -6.02 6.65
CA LEU A 92 -5.43 -5.65 6.94
C LEU A 92 -6.43 -6.72 6.49
N ASN A 93 -6.24 -7.32 5.31
CA ASN A 93 -7.10 -8.39 4.84
C ASN A 93 -7.05 -9.62 5.77
N ASN A 94 -5.89 -9.91 6.37
CA ASN A 94 -5.74 -10.97 7.38
C ASN A 94 -6.51 -10.68 8.68
N LEU A 95 -6.88 -9.42 8.92
CA LEU A 95 -7.80 -8.99 9.97
C LEU A 95 -9.26 -8.91 9.49
N SER A 96 -9.55 -9.40 8.28
CA SER A 96 -10.84 -9.24 7.60
C SER A 96 -11.23 -7.78 7.35
N LEU A 97 -10.23 -6.90 7.19
CA LEU A 97 -10.39 -5.47 6.99
C LEU A 97 -9.85 -5.04 5.62
N GLN A 98 -10.43 -3.97 5.07
CA GLN A 98 -9.91 -3.28 3.90
C GLN A 98 -9.99 -1.76 4.10
N LEU A 99 -8.98 -1.03 3.64
CA LEU A 99 -8.95 0.43 3.72
C LEU A 99 -10.05 1.07 2.86
N ASP A 100 -10.89 1.90 3.48
CA ASP A 100 -11.80 2.78 2.75
C ASP A 100 -11.02 3.99 2.22
N GLY A 101 -10.79 4.05 0.91
CA GLY A 101 -10.04 5.16 0.31
C GLY A 101 -8.52 5.07 0.48
N LEU A 102 -7.92 3.92 0.12
CA LEU A 102 -6.45 3.68 0.14
C LEU A 102 -5.61 4.87 -0.31
N TYR A 103 -5.93 5.45 -1.48
CA TYR A 103 -5.14 6.55 -2.04
C TYR A 103 -5.18 7.82 -1.20
N ASP A 104 -6.33 8.12 -0.60
CA ASP A 104 -6.54 9.36 0.13
C ASP A 104 -5.86 9.28 1.51
N HIS A 105 -5.97 8.13 2.17
CA HIS A 105 -5.20 7.80 3.36
C HIS A 105 -3.69 7.92 3.14
N LEU A 106 -3.16 7.22 2.13
CA LEU A 106 -1.72 7.23 1.85
C LEU A 106 -1.22 8.60 1.40
N ALA A 107 -1.99 9.34 0.59
CA ALA A 107 -1.59 10.68 0.15
C ALA A 107 -1.48 11.65 1.34
N ARG A 108 -2.46 11.61 2.26
CA ARG A 108 -2.46 12.40 3.49
C ARG A 108 -1.27 12.02 4.39
N ASP A 109 -1.12 10.74 4.69
CA ASP A 109 -0.23 10.29 5.77
C ASP A 109 1.24 10.19 5.34
N LEU A 110 1.50 10.04 4.04
CA LEU A 110 2.85 10.04 3.47
C LEU A 110 3.25 11.41 2.90
N GLY A 111 2.32 12.36 2.78
CA GLY A 111 2.58 13.69 2.21
C GLY A 111 2.95 13.68 0.72
N VAL A 112 2.43 12.72 -0.04
CA VAL A 112 2.74 12.55 -1.47
C VAL A 112 1.52 12.71 -2.36
N LYS A 113 1.73 13.06 -3.63
CA LYS A 113 0.63 13.25 -4.59
C LYS A 113 -0.04 11.91 -4.93
N ARG A 114 -1.38 11.87 -4.89
CA ARG A 114 -2.20 10.71 -5.31
C ARG A 114 -1.79 10.12 -6.67
N LYS A 115 -1.62 10.96 -7.70
CA LYS A 115 -1.17 10.51 -9.03
C LYS A 115 0.20 9.81 -9.03
N TRP A 116 1.08 10.16 -8.09
CA TRP A 116 2.36 9.47 -7.96
C TRP A 116 2.17 8.11 -7.31
N LEU A 117 1.38 8.01 -6.24
CA LEU A 117 0.99 6.73 -5.63
C LEU A 117 0.33 5.77 -6.61
N GLU A 118 -0.57 6.26 -7.49
CA GLU A 118 -1.16 5.45 -8.56
C GLU A 118 -0.10 4.79 -9.43
N LYS A 119 0.95 5.52 -9.82
CA LYS A 119 2.07 4.95 -10.59
C LYS A 119 2.85 3.94 -9.77
N VAL A 120 3.12 4.22 -8.49
CA VAL A 120 3.81 3.29 -7.58
C VAL A 120 3.07 1.96 -7.49
N ILE A 121 1.76 2.01 -7.22
CA ILE A 121 0.89 0.84 -7.10
C ILE A 121 0.79 0.09 -8.44
N ILE A 122 0.63 0.80 -9.55
CA ILE A 122 0.64 0.16 -10.89
C ILE A 122 1.97 -0.55 -11.13
N PHE A 123 3.10 0.09 -10.84
CA PHE A 123 4.41 -0.47 -11.10
C PHE A 123 4.61 -1.81 -10.37
N ARG A 124 4.32 -1.85 -9.06
CA ARG A 124 4.39 -3.09 -8.28
C ARG A 124 3.33 -4.11 -8.72
N ARG A 125 2.10 -3.69 -9.02
CA ARG A 125 1.02 -4.62 -9.45
C ARG A 125 1.41 -5.47 -10.66
N TYR A 126 2.12 -4.88 -11.63
CA TYR A 126 2.57 -5.58 -12.83
C TYR A 126 3.91 -6.29 -12.66
N LEU A 127 4.64 -6.03 -11.58
CA LEU A 127 5.92 -6.67 -11.25
C LEU A 127 5.84 -7.21 -9.82
N PRO A 128 5.27 -8.40 -9.57
CA PRO A 128 5.09 -8.90 -8.21
C PRO A 128 6.40 -9.31 -7.51
N ASP A 129 7.49 -9.48 -8.26
CA ASP A 129 8.82 -9.86 -7.76
C ASP A 129 9.80 -8.71 -7.98
N GLU A 130 10.54 -8.32 -6.93
CA GLU A 130 11.57 -7.28 -7.00
C GLU A 130 12.66 -7.62 -8.02
N ASN A 131 12.96 -8.91 -8.20
CA ASN A 131 14.00 -9.37 -9.11
C ASN A 131 13.66 -9.10 -10.58
N ALA A 132 12.38 -8.93 -10.91
CA ALA A 132 11.95 -8.51 -12.23
C ALA A 132 12.28 -7.03 -12.53
N VAL A 133 12.73 -6.25 -11.53
CA VAL A 133 13.21 -4.88 -11.69
C VAL A 133 14.74 -4.89 -11.77
N PRO A 134 15.36 -4.54 -12.92
CA PRO A 134 16.83 -4.47 -13.03
C PRO A 134 17.45 -3.45 -12.07
N GLN A 135 18.60 -3.76 -11.46
CA GLN A 135 19.29 -2.85 -10.53
C GLN A 135 19.70 -1.52 -11.18
N SER A 136 20.04 -1.54 -12.46
CA SER A 136 20.44 -0.37 -13.23
C SER A 136 19.26 0.49 -13.72
N LEU A 137 18.02 0.02 -13.52
CA LEU A 137 16.83 0.72 -14.00
C LEU A 137 16.51 1.91 -13.10
N ASN A 138 16.43 3.10 -13.70
CA ASN A 138 16.03 4.31 -13.02
C ASN A 138 14.52 4.57 -13.20
N TRP A 139 13.90 5.15 -12.18
CA TRP A 139 12.47 5.46 -12.17
C TRP A 139 12.04 6.43 -13.26
N GLY A 140 12.90 7.38 -13.65
CA GLY A 140 12.57 8.35 -14.71
C GLY A 140 12.19 7.68 -16.04
N ARG A 141 12.79 6.52 -16.36
CA ARG A 141 12.43 5.70 -17.53
C ARG A 141 11.13 4.92 -17.37
N CYS A 142 10.68 4.70 -16.14
CA CYS A 142 9.44 3.99 -15.81
C CYS A 142 8.26 4.94 -15.59
N GLU A 143 8.51 6.19 -15.23
CA GLU A 143 7.47 7.10 -14.77
C GLU A 143 6.47 7.47 -15.87
N LYS A 144 6.93 7.61 -17.12
CA LYS A 144 6.08 7.86 -18.27
C LYS A 144 5.64 6.53 -18.87
N GLY A 145 4.34 6.26 -18.85
CA GLY A 145 3.81 4.98 -19.34
C GLY A 145 4.12 3.80 -18.42
N THR A 146 4.09 4.03 -17.09
CA THR A 146 4.45 3.06 -16.03
C THR A 146 3.90 1.66 -16.25
N ARG A 147 2.63 1.54 -16.61
CA ARG A 147 2.01 0.24 -16.93
C ARG A 147 2.75 -0.49 -18.05
N ARG A 148 2.94 0.16 -19.21
CA ARG A 148 3.58 -0.44 -20.39
C ARG A 148 5.02 -0.86 -20.09
N VAL A 149 5.75 -0.04 -19.33
CA VAL A 149 7.12 -0.37 -18.93
C VAL A 149 7.13 -1.59 -18.00
N ALA A 150 6.23 -1.64 -17.02
CA ALA A 150 6.13 -2.78 -16.10
C ALA A 150 5.73 -4.08 -16.81
N GLU A 151 4.77 -4.02 -17.74
CA GLU A 151 4.36 -5.17 -18.56
C GLU A 151 5.52 -5.70 -19.42
N ASN A 152 6.32 -4.82 -20.02
CA ASN A 152 7.51 -5.21 -20.79
C ASN A 152 8.56 -5.89 -19.90
N LEU A 153 8.88 -5.30 -18.74
CA LEU A 153 9.83 -5.89 -17.80
C LEU A 153 9.38 -7.28 -17.32
N LYS A 154 8.09 -7.45 -17.05
CA LYS A 154 7.52 -8.75 -16.69
C LYS A 154 7.72 -9.77 -17.81
N ARG A 155 7.48 -9.39 -19.06
CA ARG A 155 7.66 -10.28 -20.21
C ARG A 155 9.12 -10.68 -20.39
N ASP A 156 10.06 -9.75 -20.19
CA ASP A 156 11.48 -10.00 -20.41
C ASP A 156 12.13 -10.80 -19.25
N TYR A 157 11.44 -10.93 -18.11
CA TYR A 157 11.84 -11.73 -16.95
C TYR A 157 11.41 -13.21 -17.04
N HIS A 158 10.42 -13.52 -17.89
CA HIS A 158 9.91 -14.87 -18.15
C HIS A 158 10.47 -15.46 -19.45
#